data_AF-A0A2R7QYZ6-F1
#
_entry.id   AF-A0A2R7QYZ6-F1
#
_cell.length_a   1.000
_cell.length_b   1.000
_cell.length_c   1.000
_cell.angle_alpha   90.00
_cell.angle_beta   90.00
_cell.angle_gamma   90.00
#
_symmetry.space_group_name_H-M   'P 1'
#
loop_
_entity.id
_entity.type
_entity.pdbx_description
1 polymer ?
#
loop_
_entity_poly.entity_id
_entity_poly.type
_entity_poly.pdbx_seq_one_letter_code
_entity_poly.pdbx_strand_id
1 'polypeptide(L)'
;MKWKTWAIAASAVAVTAVGIGYASAWMSLSGCQDATYADIQLRNVFGRDLWGNKIVMLRSDLSAHVTGPFSVDVWYMVPRDLHGVRHRQQCQALPWRQRLGPRHDYHMM
;
A
#
# COMPACT_ATOMS: atom_id res chain seq x y z
N MET A 1 -34.34 -28.75 7.28
CA MET A 1 -33.57 -28.91 6.02
C MET A 1 -33.14 -27.59 5.36
N LYS A 2 -33.87 -26.48 5.48
CA LYS A 2 -33.49 -25.17 4.88
C LYS A 2 -32.17 -24.60 5.42
N TRP A 3 -31.87 -24.73 6.71
CA TRP A 3 -30.62 -24.22 7.32
C TRP A 3 -29.33 -24.52 6.54
N LYS A 4 -29.18 -25.74 6.00
CA LYS A 4 -27.96 -26.13 5.27
C LYS A 4 -27.77 -25.34 3.96
N THR A 5 -28.84 -25.04 3.22
CA THR A 5 -28.72 -24.27 1.96
C THR A 5 -28.40 -22.80 2.20
N TRP A 6 -28.89 -22.22 3.30
CA TRP A 6 -28.56 -20.85 3.69
C TRP A 6 -27.10 -20.73 4.15
N ALA A 7 -26.60 -21.73 4.89
CA ALA A 7 -25.19 -21.78 5.28
C ALA A 7 -24.25 -21.86 4.07
N ILE A 8 -24.60 -22.67 3.06
CA ILE A 8 -23.80 -22.77 1.83
C ILE A 8 -23.85 -21.46 1.04
N ALA A 9 -25.04 -20.86 0.87
CA ALA A 9 -25.19 -19.59 0.17
C ALA A 9 -24.41 -18.46 0.85
N ALA A 10 -24.48 -18.35 2.17
CA ALA A 10 -23.72 -17.37 2.93
C ALA A 10 -22.20 -17.56 2.77
N SER A 11 -21.73 -18.81 2.77
CA SER A 11 -20.31 -19.13 2.57
C SER A 11 -19.85 -18.76 1.15
N ALA A 12 -20.66 -19.08 0.13
CA ALA A 12 -20.34 -18.73 -1.26
C ALA A 12 -20.25 -17.22 -1.47
N VAL A 13 -21.16 -16.45 -0.86
CA VAL A 13 -21.11 -14.98 -0.89
C VAL A 13 -19.85 -14.46 -0.21
N ALA A 14 -19.48 -15.00 0.96
CA ALA A 14 -18.28 -14.60 1.68
C ALA A 14 -17.00 -14.84 0.86
N VAL A 15 -16.86 -16.02 0.24
CA VAL A 15 -15.72 -16.34 -0.64
C VAL A 15 -15.65 -15.39 -1.83
N THR A 16 -16.80 -15.10 -2.44
CA THR A 16 -16.87 -14.19 -3.60
C THR A 16 -16.47 -12.77 -3.21
N ALA A 17 -16.92 -12.27 -2.05
CA ALA A 17 -16.57 -10.95 -1.54
C ALA A 17 -15.06 -10.82 -1.27
N VAL A 18 -14.43 -11.86 -0.70
CA VAL A 18 -12.98 -11.90 -0.50
C VAL A 18 -12.23 -11.89 -1.84
N GLY A 19 -12.69 -12.68 -2.81
CA GLY A 19 -12.11 -12.71 -4.16
C GLY A 19 -12.13 -11.35 -4.84
N ILE A 20 -13.26 -10.63 -4.77
CA ILE A 20 -13.38 -9.25 -5.27
C ILE A 20 -12.41 -8.30 -4.55
N GLY A 21 -12.25 -8.48 -3.24
CA GLY A 21 -11.29 -7.72 -2.45
C GLY A 21 -9.84 -7.88 -2.91
N TYR A 22 -9.41 -9.11 -3.20
CA TYR A 22 -8.06 -9.32 -3.74
C TYR A 22 -7.93 -8.81 -5.17
N ALA A 23 -8.91 -9.03 -6.02
CA ALA A 23 -8.88 -8.55 -7.40
C ALA A 23 -8.76 -7.01 -7.47
N SER A 24 -9.55 -6.30 -6.66
CA SER A 24 -9.48 -4.84 -6.57
C SER A 24 -8.15 -4.33 -6.03
N ALA A 25 -7.56 -5.01 -5.04
CA ALA A 25 -6.24 -4.69 -4.52
C ALA A 25 -5.14 -4.83 -5.59
N TRP A 26 -5.15 -5.93 -6.36
CA TRP A 26 -4.22 -6.15 -7.46
C TRP A 26 -4.34 -5.09 -8.55
N MET A 27 -5.57 -4.78 -8.98
CA MET A 27 -5.81 -3.74 -9.99
C MET A 27 -5.38 -2.33 -9.52
N SER A 28 -5.38 -2.10 -8.20
CA SER A 28 -5.05 -0.80 -7.60
C SER A 28 -3.59 -0.64 -7.20
N LEU A 29 -2.71 -1.64 -7.45
CA LEU A 29 -1.30 -1.58 -7.06
C LEU A 29 -0.60 -0.32 -7.59
N SER A 30 -0.74 -0.06 -8.90
CA SER A 30 -0.15 1.12 -9.55
C SER A 30 -0.75 2.42 -9.02
N GLY A 31 -2.08 2.49 -8.88
CA GLY A 31 -2.75 3.69 -8.38
C GLY A 31 -2.39 4.04 -6.94
N CYS A 32 -2.26 3.03 -6.05
CA CYS A 32 -1.79 3.23 -4.69
C CYS A 32 -0.32 3.70 -4.65
N GLN A 33 0.52 3.19 -5.54
CA GLN A 33 1.89 3.64 -5.70
C GLN A 33 1.95 5.10 -6.17
N ASP A 34 1.12 5.47 -7.16
CA ASP A 34 1.03 6.82 -7.71
C ASP A 34 0.52 7.83 -6.66
N ALA A 35 -0.52 7.47 -5.91
CA ALA A 35 -1.05 8.28 -4.83
C ALA A 35 0.00 8.50 -3.73
N THR A 36 0.74 7.44 -3.36
CA THR A 36 1.82 7.54 -2.37
C THR A 36 2.96 8.42 -2.88
N TYR A 37 3.35 8.26 -4.15
CA TYR A 37 4.37 9.11 -4.77
C TYR A 37 3.95 10.58 -4.79
N ALA A 38 2.70 10.88 -5.15
CA ALA A 38 2.17 12.24 -5.09
C ALA A 38 2.21 12.82 -3.66
N ASP A 39 1.83 12.04 -2.65
CA ASP A 39 1.91 12.47 -1.23
C ASP A 39 3.35 12.74 -0.78
N ILE A 40 4.32 11.90 -1.18
CA ILE A 40 5.76 12.09 -0.91
C ILE A 40 6.26 13.42 -1.50
N GLN A 41 5.89 13.69 -2.77
CA GLN A 41 6.29 14.92 -3.46
C GLN A 41 5.65 16.16 -2.82
N LEU A 42 4.37 16.11 -2.47
CA LEU A 42 3.67 17.19 -1.78
C LEU A 42 4.29 17.52 -0.41
N ARG A 43 4.75 16.49 0.31
CA ARG A 43 5.42 16.65 1.62
C ARG A 43 6.90 17.01 1.51
N ASN A 44 7.44 17.15 0.30
CA ASN A 44 8.86 17.37 0.06
C ASN A 44 9.75 16.36 0.82
N VAL A 45 9.39 15.09 0.79
CA VAL A 45 10.22 14.04 1.42
C VAL A 45 11.39 13.73 0.49
N PHE A 46 12.61 13.90 1.01
CA PHE A 46 13.85 13.58 0.30
C PHE A 46 14.83 12.89 1.23
N GLY A 47 15.69 12.08 0.64
CA GLY A 47 16.83 11.49 1.33
C GLY A 47 18.09 12.33 1.22
N ARG A 48 19.13 11.92 1.92
CA ARG A 48 20.49 12.44 1.78
C ARG A 48 21.47 11.29 1.62
N ASP A 49 22.41 11.45 0.70
CA ASP A 49 23.54 10.53 0.53
C ASP A 49 24.65 10.79 1.56
N LEU A 50 25.71 10.00 1.51
CA LEU A 50 26.87 10.10 2.41
C LEU A 50 27.65 11.40 2.27
N TRP A 51 27.46 12.13 1.17
CA TRP A 51 28.10 13.41 0.89
C TRP A 51 27.17 14.60 1.17
N GLY A 52 25.98 14.35 1.71
CA GLY A 52 24.97 15.37 2.02
C GLY A 52 24.16 15.83 0.81
N ASN A 53 24.30 15.21 -0.37
CA ASN A 53 23.50 15.53 -1.54
C ASN A 53 22.07 15.04 -1.36
N LYS A 54 21.12 15.85 -1.85
CA LYS A 54 19.69 15.53 -1.82
C LYS A 54 19.37 14.42 -2.82
N ILE A 55 18.81 13.31 -2.32
CA ILE A 55 18.25 12.25 -3.15
C ILE A 55 16.73 12.44 -3.22
N VAL A 56 16.21 12.65 -4.43
CA VAL A 56 14.77 12.69 -4.67
C VAL A 56 14.28 11.26 -4.85
N MET A 57 13.19 10.90 -4.17
CA MET A 57 12.56 9.60 -4.34
C MET A 57 11.92 9.52 -5.73
N LEU A 58 12.22 8.45 -6.46
CA LEU A 58 11.60 8.14 -7.73
C LEU A 58 10.41 7.22 -7.49
N ARG A 59 9.47 7.22 -8.43
CA ARG A 59 8.32 6.29 -8.41
C ARG A 59 8.79 4.83 -8.34
N SER A 60 9.90 4.50 -9.02
CA SER A 60 10.51 3.16 -9.04
C SER A 60 11.05 2.71 -7.68
N ASP A 61 11.30 3.63 -6.76
CA ASP A 61 11.83 3.31 -5.43
C ASP A 61 10.71 2.88 -4.46
N LEU A 62 9.45 3.03 -4.88
CA LEU A 62 8.28 2.55 -4.16
C LEU A 62 7.97 1.11 -4.61
N SER A 63 7.68 0.25 -3.63
CA SER A 63 7.25 -1.13 -3.86
C SER A 63 5.86 -1.33 -3.28
N ALA A 64 4.88 -1.69 -4.12
CA ALA A 64 3.51 -1.95 -3.70
C ALA A 64 3.25 -3.45 -3.59
N HIS A 65 2.59 -3.89 -2.52
CA HIS A 65 2.23 -5.28 -2.31
C HIS A 65 0.82 -5.41 -1.74
N VAL A 66 0.07 -6.42 -2.21
CA VAL A 66 -1.27 -6.71 -1.69
C VAL A 66 -1.12 -7.40 -0.33
N THR A 67 -1.67 -6.81 0.72
CA THR A 67 -1.60 -7.38 2.08
C THR A 67 -2.91 -7.95 2.58
N GLY A 68 -4.01 -7.67 1.88
CA GLY A 68 -5.31 -8.28 2.16
C GLY A 68 -6.38 -7.85 1.15
N PRO A 69 -7.62 -8.32 1.33
CA PRO A 69 -8.73 -7.87 0.50
C PRO A 69 -8.90 -6.34 0.68
N PHE A 70 -8.94 -5.61 -0.45
CA PHE A 70 -9.01 -4.14 -0.48
C PHE A 70 -7.83 -3.42 0.21
N SER A 71 -6.71 -4.10 0.48
CA SER A 71 -5.56 -3.52 1.19
C SER A 71 -4.27 -3.73 0.40
N VAL A 72 -3.60 -2.61 0.13
CA VAL A 72 -2.28 -2.57 -0.50
C VAL A 72 -1.35 -1.79 0.42
N ASP A 73 -0.16 -2.32 0.66
CA ASP A 73 0.91 -1.57 1.32
C ASP A 73 1.94 -1.12 0.31
N VAL A 74 2.31 0.15 0.40
CA VAL A 74 3.39 0.74 -0.38
C VAL A 74 4.56 1.00 0.55
N TRP A 75 5.69 0.43 0.21
CA TRP A 75 6.93 0.54 0.95
C TRP A 75 7.93 1.38 0.18
N TYR A 76 8.68 2.21 0.89
CA TYR A 76 9.82 2.93 0.32
C TYR A 76 10.84 3.20 1.40
N MET A 77 12.10 3.38 0.99
CA MET A 77 13.20 3.67 1.89
C MET A 77 13.73 5.06 1.56
N VAL A 78 13.80 5.92 2.57
CA VAL A 78 14.40 7.25 2.45
C VAL A 78 15.79 7.18 3.07
N PRO A 79 16.86 7.30 2.28
CA PRO A 79 18.22 7.32 2.80
C PRO A 79 18.45 8.58 3.64
N ARG A 80 19.13 8.41 4.78
CA ARG A 80 19.62 9.48 5.65
C ARG A 80 21.04 9.13 6.06
N ASP A 81 21.99 9.64 5.28
CA ASP A 81 23.42 9.44 5.52
C ASP A 81 23.78 7.94 5.47
N LEU A 82 24.30 7.36 6.55
CA LEU A 82 24.64 5.94 6.67
C LEU A 82 23.44 5.02 7.01
N HIS A 83 22.25 5.59 7.20
CA HIS A 83 21.04 4.86 7.58
C HIS A 83 19.91 5.05 6.56
N GLY A 84 18.89 4.21 6.63
CA GLY A 84 17.66 4.36 5.85
C GLY A 84 16.45 4.33 6.78
N VAL A 85 15.49 5.23 6.56
CA VAL A 85 14.18 5.12 7.21
C VAL A 85 13.25 4.42 6.24
N ARG A 86 12.71 3.27 6.65
CA ARG A 86 11.71 2.56 5.86
C ARG A 86 10.33 3.08 6.23
N HIS A 87 9.57 3.46 5.22
CA HIS A 87 8.22 3.93 5.38
C HIS A 87 7.26 2.90 4.79
N ARG A 88 6.14 2.68 5.48
CA ARG A 88 4.98 1.93 4.99
C ARG A 88 3.80 2.86 4.91
N GLN A 89 3.17 2.87 3.75
CA GLN A 89 1.94 3.60 3.51
C GLN A 89 0.86 2.58 3.19
N GLN A 90 -0.12 2.44 4.08
CA GLN A 90 -1.28 1.61 3.78
C GLN A 90 -2.20 2.36 2.82
N CYS A 91 -2.75 1.64 1.84
CA CYS A 91 -3.71 2.13 0.86
C CYS A 91 -4.93 1.21 0.85
N GLN A 92 -6.12 1.78 1.04
CA GLN A 92 -7.38 1.09 0.85
C GLN A 92 -7.74 1.11 -0.64
N ALA A 93 -7.77 -0.07 -1.25
CA ALA A 93 -8.03 -0.30 -2.66
C ALA A 93 -9.51 -0.69 -2.90
N LEU A 94 -10.43 0.22 -2.56
CA LEU A 94 -11.85 -0.02 -2.85
C LEU A 94 -12.09 0.11 -4.37
N PRO A 95 -13.02 -0.67 -4.95
CA PRO A 95 -13.22 -0.69 -6.41
C PRO A 95 -13.67 0.66 -7.00
N TRP A 96 -14.22 1.56 -6.19
CA TRP A 96 -14.63 2.91 -6.63
C TRP A 96 -13.65 4.02 -6.26
N ARG A 97 -12.75 3.81 -5.29
CA ARG A 97 -11.84 4.86 -4.82
C ARG A 97 -10.68 4.30 -4.00
N GLN A 98 -9.50 4.83 -4.24
CA GLN A 98 -8.33 4.58 -3.41
C GLN A 98 -8.25 5.62 -2.29
N ARG A 99 -7.86 5.17 -1.09
CA ARG A 99 -7.58 6.08 0.03
C ARG A 99 -6.26 5.72 0.68
N LEU A 100 -5.39 6.72 0.85
CA LEU A 100 -4.20 6.58 1.66
C LEU A 100 -4.62 6.54 3.14
N GLY A 101 -4.20 5.49 3.82
CA GLY A 101 -4.33 5.33 5.26
C GLY A 101 -3.20 6.02 6.03
N PRO A 102 -2.99 5.65 7.29
CA PRO A 102 -1.87 6.16 8.07
C PRO A 102 -0.53 5.68 7.50
N ARG A 103 0.47 6.56 7.55
CA ARG A 103 1.88 6.24 7.30
C ARG A 103 2.48 5.68 8.58
N HIS A 104 3.30 4.63 8.48
CA HIS A 104 4.09 4.12 9.58
C HIS A 104 5.57 4.19 9.22
N ASP A 105 6.35 4.73 10.13
CA ASP A 105 7.78 4.94 9.97
C ASP A 105 8.50 3.88 10.79
N TYR A 106 9.34 3.09 10.12
CA TYR A 106 10.16 2.07 10.75
C TYR A 106 11.61 2.53 10.69
N HIS A 107 12.15 2.88 11.85
CA HIS A 107 13.57 3.14 12.03
C HIS A 107 14.29 1.79 12.09
N MET A 108 15.05 1.45 11.05
CA MET A 108 15.96 0.32 11.13
C MET A 108 17.19 0.78 11.92
N MET A 109 17.34 0.22 13.14
CA MET A 109 18.51 0.41 14.01
C MET A 109 19.70 -0.37 13.48
#